data_AF-A0A3D2TTD1-F1
#
_entry.id   AF-A0A3D2TTD1-F1
#
_cell.length_a   1.000
_cell.length_b   1.000
_cell.length_c   1.000
_cell.angle_alpha   90.00
_cell.angle_beta   90.00
_cell.angle_gamma   90.00
#
_symmetry.space_group_name_H-M   'P 1'
#
loop_
_entity.id
_entity.type
_entity.pdbx_description
1 polymer ?
#
loop_
_entity_poly.entity_id
_entity_poly.type
_entity_poly.pdbx_seq_one_letter_code
_entity_poly.pdbx_strand_id
1 'polypeptide(L)'
;MAQCQIQKCKTDDSDLQKINALARRELSADEIYVFNVTLCSNEVDRDYEKFSIESLKQLAPLFIGKTGISDHSMKSSDQKARIFDTYIEKQDGRFTVDGEPLCCLKAKAYMLNNEKNASLIEEIDAGIKKEVSVSCSMSSSKCSVCGNDRKKGGCSHIRGREYNGKLCFDTLSNAADAYEFSFVAVPAQREAGITKSFKFTQEENMQDILKSIENCGSDITISKSQAHKLQSYIDDLSEKASLGEAYKEELSKEVVKMFLKAFPKTDPQIFSSLTSVMTTKELLGFKNGMCAQGQAPAPQLMPKGQRRDTEKFNQYKI
;
A
#
# COMPACT_ATOMS: atom_id res chain seq x y z
N MET A 1 -31.62 2.90 -2.71
CA MET A 1 -31.41 1.45 -2.96
C MET A 1 -31.37 1.30 -4.48
N ALA A 2 -30.31 0.88 -5.17
CA ALA A 2 -29.04 0.27 -4.78
C ALA A 2 -27.89 0.91 -5.60
N GLN A 3 -26.88 1.49 -4.93
CA GLN A 3 -25.57 1.79 -5.55
C GLN A 3 -24.68 0.55 -5.33
N CYS A 4 -25.02 -0.56 -5.99
CA CYS A 4 -24.12 -1.71 -6.07
C CYS A 4 -23.06 -1.41 -7.14
N GLN A 5 -21.78 -1.30 -6.77
CA GLN A 5 -20.76 -1.13 -7.81
C GLN A 5 -20.39 -2.43 -8.50
N ILE A 6 -20.73 -3.60 -7.95
CA ILE A 6 -20.57 -4.90 -8.62
C ILE A 6 -21.90 -5.63 -8.54
N GLN A 7 -22.42 -6.09 -9.68
CA GLN A 7 -23.68 -6.83 -9.72
C GLN A 7 -23.63 -7.94 -10.76
N LYS A 8 -23.97 -9.17 -10.36
CA LYS A 8 -24.15 -10.29 -11.29
C LYS A 8 -25.07 -9.90 -12.44
N CYS A 9 -24.66 -10.23 -13.66
CA CYS A 9 -25.43 -9.99 -14.87
C CYS A 9 -25.65 -11.32 -15.61
N LYS A 10 -26.80 -11.47 -16.27
CA LYS A 10 -27.03 -12.60 -17.16
C LYS A 10 -26.26 -12.36 -18.45
N THR A 11 -25.57 -13.38 -18.92
CA THR A 11 -24.91 -13.37 -20.22
C THR A 11 -25.94 -13.62 -21.32
N ASP A 12 -25.95 -12.76 -22.34
CA ASP A 12 -26.67 -13.01 -23.60
C ASP A 12 -25.68 -13.40 -24.72
N ASP A 13 -26.21 -13.78 -25.89
CA ASP A 13 -25.40 -14.21 -27.03
C ASP A 13 -24.46 -13.09 -27.53
N SER A 14 -24.85 -11.82 -27.39
CA SER A 14 -24.02 -10.68 -27.79
C SER A 14 -22.83 -10.49 -26.84
N ASP A 15 -23.08 -10.61 -25.54
CA ASP A 15 -22.05 -10.58 -24.51
C ASP A 15 -21.07 -11.73 -24.71
N LEU A 16 -21.57 -12.94 -25.01
CA LEU A 16 -20.73 -14.11 -25.27
C LEU A 16 -19.81 -13.91 -26.49
N GLN A 17 -20.32 -13.27 -27.56
CA GLN A 17 -19.51 -12.92 -28.73
C GLN A 17 -18.39 -11.92 -28.38
N LYS A 18 -18.70 -10.86 -27.62
CA LYS A 18 -17.70 -9.86 -27.17
C LYS A 18 -16.63 -10.50 -26.28
N ILE A 19 -17.02 -11.39 -25.38
CA ILE A 19 -16.11 -12.14 -24.50
C ILE A 19 -15.20 -13.03 -25.33
N ASN A 20 -15.76 -13.79 -26.27
CA ASN A 20 -14.99 -14.69 -27.12
C ASN A 20 -14.04 -13.97 -28.08
N ALA A 21 -14.35 -12.74 -28.49
CA ALA A 21 -13.42 -11.90 -29.25
C ALA A 21 -12.16 -11.51 -28.44
N LEU A 22 -12.23 -11.55 -27.11
CA LEU A 22 -11.09 -11.29 -26.22
C LEU A 22 -10.41 -12.58 -25.73
N ALA A 23 -11.11 -13.72 -25.79
CA ALA A 23 -10.61 -15.01 -25.34
C ALA A 23 -9.71 -15.66 -26.40
N ARG A 24 -8.82 -16.56 -25.95
CA ARG A 24 -7.93 -17.32 -26.86
C ARG A 24 -8.55 -18.62 -27.38
N ARG A 25 -9.72 -18.97 -26.86
CA ARG A 25 -10.53 -20.11 -27.26
C ARG A 25 -11.99 -19.75 -27.02
N GLU A 26 -12.88 -20.51 -27.63
CA GLU A 26 -14.30 -20.40 -27.34
C GLU A 26 -14.59 -20.79 -25.89
N LEU A 27 -15.35 -19.93 -25.21
CA LEU A 27 -15.88 -20.06 -23.86
C LEU A 27 -17.39 -20.18 -23.95
N SER A 28 -17.94 -21.16 -23.23
CA SER A 28 -19.38 -21.33 -23.04
C SER A 28 -19.91 -20.45 -21.90
N ALA A 29 -21.24 -20.27 -21.85
CA ALA A 29 -21.89 -19.50 -20.79
C ALA A 29 -21.64 -20.09 -19.38
N ASP A 30 -21.53 -21.41 -19.26
CA ASP A 30 -21.30 -22.08 -17.97
C ASP A 30 -19.87 -21.88 -17.43
N GLU A 31 -18.91 -21.63 -18.33
CA GLU A 31 -17.50 -21.42 -18.00
C GLU A 31 -17.20 -19.98 -17.53
N ILE A 32 -18.16 -19.06 -17.63
CA ILE A 32 -17.95 -17.65 -17.34
C ILE A 32 -18.93 -17.13 -16.29
N TYR A 33 -18.41 -16.27 -15.43
CA TYR A 33 -19.21 -15.48 -14.50
C TYR A 33 -19.16 -14.02 -14.94
N VAL A 34 -20.32 -13.46 -15.28
CA VAL A 34 -20.46 -12.08 -15.78
C VAL A 34 -21.07 -11.18 -14.72
N PHE A 35 -20.51 -9.99 -14.59
CA PHE A 35 -20.95 -8.98 -13.65
C PHE A 35 -20.74 -7.57 -14.20
N ASN A 36 -21.61 -6.65 -13.80
CA ASN A 36 -21.49 -5.24 -14.08
C ASN A 36 -20.63 -4.58 -13.01
N VAL A 37 -19.80 -3.62 -13.41
CA VAL A 37 -19.03 -2.77 -12.50
C VAL A 37 -19.27 -1.29 -12.75
N THR A 38 -19.26 -0.47 -11.70
CA THR A 38 -19.15 0.99 -11.83
C THR A 38 -17.68 1.39 -11.67
N LEU A 39 -17.06 1.86 -12.75
CA LEU A 39 -15.62 2.14 -12.79
C LEU A 39 -15.26 3.48 -12.15
N CYS A 40 -15.90 4.56 -12.61
CA CYS A 40 -15.68 5.91 -12.10
C CYS A 40 -16.89 6.81 -12.45
N SER A 41 -16.91 8.04 -11.93
CA SER A 41 -17.98 9.01 -12.18
C SER A 41 -17.45 10.43 -12.31
N ASN A 42 -18.30 11.37 -12.69
CA ASN A 42 -17.98 12.80 -12.71
C ASN A 42 -18.26 13.51 -11.38
N GLU A 43 -18.41 12.80 -10.27
CA GLU A 43 -18.51 13.41 -8.94
C GLU A 43 -17.13 13.54 -8.30
N VAL A 44 -16.98 14.53 -7.39
CA VAL A 44 -15.75 14.77 -6.65
C VAL A 44 -15.49 13.64 -5.65
N ASP A 45 -14.33 13.01 -5.80
CA ASP A 45 -13.92 11.84 -5.03
C ASP A 45 -13.24 12.19 -3.69
N ARG A 46 -12.64 11.21 -3.02
CA ARG A 46 -11.93 11.41 -1.74
C ARG A 46 -10.66 12.24 -1.88
N ASP A 47 -10.02 12.20 -3.04
CA ASP A 47 -8.79 12.94 -3.36
C ASP A 47 -9.06 14.34 -3.93
N TYR A 48 -10.35 14.71 -3.96
CA TYR A 48 -10.88 15.94 -4.54
C TYR A 48 -10.55 16.06 -6.03
N GLU A 49 -10.66 14.94 -6.72
CA GLU A 49 -10.60 14.84 -8.17
C GLU A 49 -11.98 14.49 -8.72
N LYS A 50 -12.25 14.91 -9.95
CA LYS A 50 -13.49 14.65 -10.66
C LYS A 50 -13.17 14.42 -12.13
N PHE A 51 -13.76 13.41 -12.74
CA PHE A 51 -13.68 13.25 -14.21
C PHE A 51 -14.64 14.21 -14.91
N SER A 52 -14.19 14.85 -16.00
CA SER A 52 -15.14 15.49 -16.91
C SER A 52 -16.00 14.43 -17.62
N ILE A 53 -17.23 14.78 -18.00
CA ILE A 53 -18.10 13.88 -18.77
C ILE A 53 -17.43 13.44 -20.08
N GLU A 54 -16.68 14.35 -20.72
CA GLU A 54 -15.93 14.03 -21.93
C GLU A 54 -14.81 13.01 -21.66
N SER A 55 -14.16 13.09 -20.49
CA SER A 55 -13.17 12.09 -20.09
C SER A 55 -13.78 10.73 -19.81
N LEU A 56 -14.99 10.66 -19.25
CA LEU A 56 -15.70 9.38 -19.11
C LEU A 56 -15.95 8.74 -20.48
N LYS A 57 -16.31 9.52 -21.50
CA LYS A 57 -16.48 9.04 -22.88
C LYS A 57 -15.18 8.56 -23.50
N GLN A 58 -14.09 9.28 -23.27
CA GLN A 58 -12.77 8.90 -23.76
C GLN A 58 -12.23 7.64 -23.06
N LEU A 59 -12.50 7.48 -21.76
CA LEU A 59 -12.11 6.31 -20.98
C LEU A 59 -12.90 5.06 -21.36
N ALA A 60 -14.18 5.18 -21.72
CA ALA A 60 -15.03 4.05 -22.05
C ALA A 60 -14.39 3.03 -23.02
N PRO A 61 -13.91 3.42 -24.22
CA PRO A 61 -13.26 2.48 -25.14
C PRO A 61 -11.89 1.99 -24.61
N LEU A 62 -11.18 2.79 -23.81
CA LEU A 62 -9.85 2.42 -23.28
C LEU A 62 -9.93 1.29 -22.26
N PHE A 63 -11.05 1.14 -21.55
CA PHE A 63 -11.23 0.07 -20.58
C PHE A 63 -11.57 -1.30 -21.20
N ILE A 64 -11.93 -1.36 -22.48
CA ILE A 64 -12.22 -2.64 -23.15
C ILE A 64 -10.97 -3.53 -23.14
N GLY A 65 -11.13 -4.76 -22.67
CA GLY A 65 -10.05 -5.74 -22.54
C GLY A 65 -9.13 -5.52 -21.35
N LYS A 66 -9.31 -4.47 -20.53
CA LYS A 66 -8.49 -4.25 -19.33
C LYS A 66 -8.83 -5.27 -18.24
N THR A 67 -7.81 -5.60 -17.46
CA THR A 67 -7.85 -6.68 -16.48
C THR A 67 -8.36 -6.19 -15.13
N GLY A 68 -9.07 -7.08 -14.43
CA GLY A 68 -9.52 -6.91 -13.05
C GLY A 68 -8.55 -7.59 -12.10
N ILE A 69 -7.87 -6.82 -11.24
CA ILE A 69 -6.88 -7.33 -10.27
C ILE A 69 -7.34 -7.15 -8.81
N SER A 70 -6.63 -7.78 -7.88
CA SER A 70 -6.87 -7.59 -6.44
C SER A 70 -5.90 -6.55 -5.87
N ASP A 71 -6.41 -5.55 -5.14
CA ASP A 71 -5.63 -4.57 -4.36
C ASP A 71 -4.43 -3.95 -5.10
N HIS A 72 -4.59 -3.57 -6.37
CA HIS A 72 -3.52 -3.00 -7.23
C HIS A 72 -2.22 -3.86 -7.29
N SER A 73 -2.34 -5.17 -7.06
CA SER A 73 -1.19 -6.06 -7.06
C SER A 73 -0.51 -6.11 -8.44
N MET A 74 0.81 -5.90 -8.46
CA MET A 74 1.64 -6.05 -9.65
C MET A 74 1.89 -7.52 -10.04
N LYS A 75 1.25 -8.48 -9.37
CA LYS A 75 1.42 -9.92 -9.65
C LYS A 75 0.49 -10.36 -10.78
N SER A 76 1.05 -11.05 -11.77
CA SER A 76 0.27 -11.62 -12.88
C SER A 76 -0.78 -12.64 -12.41
N SER A 77 -0.56 -13.30 -11.27
CA SER A 77 -1.49 -14.26 -10.66
C SER A 77 -2.84 -13.66 -10.26
N ASP A 78 -2.89 -12.34 -10.10
CA ASP A 78 -4.01 -11.65 -9.49
C ASP A 78 -4.97 -11.08 -10.54
N GLN A 79 -4.71 -11.34 -11.82
CA GLN A 79 -5.64 -11.08 -12.92
C GLN A 79 -6.81 -12.07 -12.86
N LYS A 80 -7.96 -11.59 -12.38
CA LYS A 80 -9.14 -12.40 -12.11
C LYS A 80 -10.26 -12.18 -13.12
N ALA A 81 -10.40 -10.97 -13.64
CA ALA A 81 -11.50 -10.60 -14.53
C ALA A 81 -11.01 -9.80 -15.74
N ARG A 82 -11.89 -9.62 -16.74
CA ARG A 82 -11.62 -8.76 -17.90
C ARG A 82 -12.88 -8.04 -18.33
N ILE A 83 -12.74 -6.74 -18.63
CA ILE A 83 -13.83 -5.94 -19.17
C ILE A 83 -14.04 -6.29 -20.65
N PHE A 84 -15.28 -6.48 -21.05
CA PHE A 84 -15.65 -6.76 -22.44
C PHE A 84 -16.64 -5.75 -23.04
N ASP A 85 -17.27 -4.93 -22.19
CA ASP A 85 -18.18 -3.88 -22.64
C ASP A 85 -18.15 -2.70 -21.68
N THR A 86 -18.38 -1.49 -22.18
CA THR A 86 -18.44 -0.26 -21.37
C THR A 86 -19.57 0.64 -21.85
N TYR A 87 -20.14 1.41 -20.92
CA TYR A 87 -21.21 2.34 -21.20
C TYR A 87 -21.29 3.44 -20.15
N ILE A 88 -21.81 4.60 -20.54
CA ILE A 88 -22.05 5.71 -19.61
C ILE A 88 -23.51 5.69 -19.20
N GLU A 89 -23.74 5.70 -17.90
CA GLU A 89 -25.08 5.78 -17.33
C GLU A 89 -25.27 7.12 -16.61
N LYS A 90 -26.24 7.90 -17.08
CA LYS A 90 -26.70 9.09 -16.40
C LYS A 90 -27.56 8.69 -15.21
N GLN A 91 -27.29 9.27 -14.04
CA GLN A 91 -28.05 9.04 -12.82
C GLN A 91 -29.20 10.05 -12.75
N ASP A 92 -30.41 9.60 -13.08
CA ASP A 92 -31.58 10.47 -13.13
C ASP A 92 -31.88 11.16 -11.80
N GLY A 93 -32.12 12.47 -11.86
CA GLY A 93 -32.39 13.30 -10.69
C GLY A 93 -31.19 13.55 -9.77
N ARG A 94 -29.98 13.13 -10.17
CA ARG A 94 -28.75 13.30 -9.39
C ARG A 94 -27.78 14.26 -10.07
N PHE A 95 -27.17 15.10 -9.26
CA PHE A 95 -26.24 16.14 -9.70
C PHE A 95 -24.98 16.10 -8.84
N THR A 96 -23.86 16.47 -9.45
CA THR A 96 -22.55 16.59 -8.80
C THR A 96 -22.51 17.80 -7.87
N VAL A 97 -21.50 17.89 -7.00
CA VAL A 97 -21.35 19.03 -6.07
C VAL A 97 -21.30 20.40 -6.75
N ASP A 98 -20.84 20.45 -8.01
CA ASP A 98 -20.76 21.64 -8.86
C ASP A 98 -21.95 21.80 -9.83
N GLY A 99 -23.01 20.98 -9.67
CA GLY A 99 -24.29 21.14 -10.35
C GLY A 99 -24.39 20.51 -11.74
N GLU A 100 -23.43 19.69 -12.16
CA GLU A 100 -23.55 18.92 -13.41
C GLU A 100 -24.40 17.66 -13.19
N PRO A 101 -25.08 17.13 -14.23
CA PRO A 101 -25.73 15.82 -14.12
C PRO A 101 -24.71 14.73 -13.76
N LEU A 102 -25.05 13.89 -12.79
CA LEU A 102 -24.19 12.78 -12.38
C LEU A 102 -24.19 11.69 -13.46
N CYS A 103 -23.00 11.36 -13.95
CA CYS A 103 -22.74 10.34 -14.96
C CYS A 103 -21.68 9.37 -14.43
N CYS A 104 -21.94 8.08 -14.59
CA CYS A 104 -21.03 7.02 -14.21
C CYS A 104 -20.56 6.27 -15.45
N LEU A 105 -19.25 6.01 -15.55
CA LEU A 105 -18.72 5.03 -16.47
C LEU A 105 -18.89 3.64 -15.84
N LYS A 106 -19.67 2.79 -16.50
CA LYS A 106 -19.89 1.40 -16.11
C LYS A 106 -19.28 0.46 -17.13
N ALA A 107 -19.03 -0.77 -16.70
CA ALA A 107 -18.50 -1.82 -17.54
C ALA A 107 -19.18 -3.16 -17.25
N LYS A 108 -19.21 -4.03 -18.25
CA LYS A 108 -19.44 -5.46 -18.05
C LYS A 108 -18.09 -6.17 -18.03
N ALA A 109 -17.88 -7.02 -17.04
CA ALA A 109 -16.67 -7.82 -16.89
C ALA A 109 -17.03 -9.29 -16.74
N TYR A 110 -16.11 -10.15 -17.16
CA TYR A 110 -16.21 -11.60 -16.98
C TYR A 110 -15.00 -12.15 -16.24
N MET A 111 -15.20 -13.26 -15.54
CA MET A 111 -14.13 -14.12 -15.03
C MET A 111 -14.48 -15.58 -15.31
N LEU A 112 -13.50 -16.48 -15.19
CA LEU A 112 -13.77 -17.91 -15.29
C LEU A 112 -14.60 -18.38 -14.09
N ASN A 113 -15.64 -19.15 -14.35
CA ASN A 113 -16.42 -19.85 -13.36
C ASN A 113 -15.76 -21.20 -13.05
N ASN A 114 -14.82 -21.21 -12.10
CA ASN A 114 -14.07 -22.40 -11.70
C ASN A 114 -13.74 -22.37 -10.21
N GLU A 115 -13.20 -23.49 -9.69
CA GLU A 115 -12.85 -23.63 -8.26
C GLU A 115 -11.90 -22.52 -7.76
N LYS A 116 -10.97 -22.06 -8.60
CA LYS A 116 -10.00 -21.00 -8.23
C LYS A 116 -10.66 -19.64 -7.99
N ASN A 117 -11.82 -19.39 -8.62
CA ASN A 117 -12.56 -18.14 -8.50
C ASN A 117 -13.84 -18.27 -7.67
N ALA A 118 -14.23 -19.48 -7.25
CA ALA A 118 -15.47 -19.73 -6.52
C ALA A 118 -15.64 -18.81 -5.31
N SER A 119 -14.61 -18.68 -4.46
CA SER A 119 -14.66 -17.78 -3.28
C SER A 119 -14.90 -16.31 -3.67
N LEU A 120 -14.26 -15.82 -4.75
CA LEU A 120 -14.45 -14.44 -5.19
C LEU A 120 -15.85 -14.23 -5.79
N ILE A 121 -16.35 -15.21 -6.55
CA ILE A 121 -17.71 -15.19 -7.10
C ILE A 121 -18.74 -15.15 -5.97
N GLU A 122 -18.58 -15.99 -4.94
CA GLU A 122 -19.44 -15.99 -3.76
C GLU A 122 -19.38 -14.66 -3.00
N GLU A 123 -18.18 -14.09 -2.81
CA GLU A 123 -18.04 -12.77 -2.18
C GLU A 123 -18.72 -11.66 -2.97
N ILE A 124 -18.70 -11.72 -4.31
CA ILE A 124 -19.40 -10.77 -5.18
C ILE A 124 -20.92 -10.98 -5.08
N ASP A 125 -21.39 -12.22 -5.19
CA ASP A 125 -22.82 -12.55 -5.11
C ASP A 125 -23.40 -12.21 -3.72
N ALA A 126 -22.62 -12.37 -2.65
CA ALA A 126 -22.98 -11.99 -1.29
C ALA A 126 -22.84 -10.48 -1.02
N GLY A 127 -22.27 -9.71 -1.95
CA GLY A 127 -22.03 -8.27 -1.80
C GLY A 127 -20.95 -7.91 -0.79
N ILE A 128 -20.09 -8.86 -0.42
CA ILE A 128 -18.87 -8.63 0.38
C ILE A 128 -17.83 -7.90 -0.48
N LYS A 129 -17.60 -8.39 -1.70
CA LYS A 129 -16.78 -7.71 -2.73
C LYS A 129 -17.71 -6.93 -3.66
N LYS A 130 -17.85 -5.64 -3.37
CA LYS A 130 -18.82 -4.77 -4.06
C LYS A 130 -18.24 -3.46 -4.55
N GLU A 131 -16.93 -3.25 -4.37
CA GLU A 131 -16.25 -1.99 -4.65
C GLU A 131 -15.09 -2.22 -5.61
N VAL A 132 -14.92 -1.29 -6.55
CA VAL A 132 -13.75 -1.25 -7.44
C VAL A 132 -13.08 0.11 -7.43
N SER A 133 -11.81 0.11 -7.80
CA SER A 133 -10.98 1.27 -8.11
C SER A 133 -10.52 1.15 -9.56
N VAL A 134 -10.16 2.26 -10.19
CA VAL A 134 -9.54 2.26 -11.51
C VAL A 134 -8.20 2.96 -11.47
N SER A 135 -7.28 2.46 -12.29
CA SER A 135 -6.04 3.14 -12.60
C SER A 135 -6.08 3.61 -14.05
N CYS A 136 -5.96 4.91 -14.26
CA CYS A 136 -5.96 5.55 -15.57
C CYS A 136 -5.09 6.80 -15.56
N SER A 137 -4.68 7.25 -16.75
CA SER A 137 -3.91 8.48 -16.91
C SER A 137 -4.71 9.56 -17.65
N MET A 138 -4.59 10.78 -17.14
CA MET A 138 -5.26 11.97 -17.65
C MET A 138 -4.20 12.99 -18.04
N SER A 139 -4.33 13.70 -19.16
CA SER A 139 -3.30 14.66 -19.59
C SER A 139 -3.51 16.06 -19.03
N SER A 140 -4.65 16.35 -18.39
CA SER A 140 -4.94 17.64 -17.77
C SER A 140 -5.65 17.49 -16.42
N SER A 141 -5.32 18.37 -15.46
CA SER A 141 -5.93 18.44 -14.14
C SER A 141 -6.21 19.89 -13.77
N LYS A 142 -7.41 20.40 -14.07
CA LYS A 142 -7.73 21.83 -13.91
C LYS A 142 -8.33 22.13 -12.54
N CYS A 143 -7.78 23.10 -11.83
CA CYS A 143 -8.30 23.55 -10.54
C CYS A 143 -9.65 24.26 -10.70
N SER A 144 -10.65 23.88 -9.90
CA SER A 144 -11.99 24.48 -9.90
C SER A 144 -12.04 25.96 -9.49
N VAL A 145 -11.01 26.45 -8.79
CA VAL A 145 -10.96 27.83 -8.26
C VAL A 145 -10.34 28.80 -9.27
N CYS A 146 -9.18 28.45 -9.84
CA CYS A 146 -8.46 29.35 -10.76
C CYS A 146 -8.41 28.88 -12.21
N GLY A 147 -8.85 27.66 -12.53
CA GLY A 147 -8.82 27.11 -13.88
C GLY A 147 -7.45 26.66 -14.40
N ASN A 148 -6.37 26.93 -13.66
CA ASN A 148 -5.02 26.52 -14.05
C ASN A 148 -4.88 25.00 -14.04
N ASP A 149 -4.16 24.48 -15.03
CA ASP A 149 -3.83 23.06 -15.13
C ASP A 149 -2.65 22.73 -14.21
N ARG A 150 -2.89 21.96 -13.15
CA ARG A 150 -1.87 21.61 -12.18
C ARG A 150 -0.72 20.81 -12.77
N LYS A 151 -0.96 20.05 -13.84
CA LYS A 151 0.11 19.31 -14.52
C LYS A 151 1.10 20.22 -15.24
N LYS A 152 0.70 21.47 -15.51
CA LYS A 152 1.52 22.52 -16.13
C LYS A 152 2.04 23.55 -15.14
N GLY A 153 1.72 23.41 -13.84
CA GLY A 153 2.08 24.34 -12.78
C GLY A 153 1.19 25.58 -12.68
N GLY A 154 1.54 26.50 -11.78
CA GLY A 154 0.87 27.79 -11.63
C GLY A 154 -0.41 27.82 -10.79
N CYS A 155 -0.72 26.76 -10.02
CA CYS A 155 -1.86 26.75 -9.09
C CYS A 155 -1.37 26.62 -7.64
N SER A 156 -1.72 27.59 -6.79
CA SER A 156 -1.43 27.58 -5.34
C SER A 156 -2.61 27.13 -4.47
N HIS A 157 -3.76 26.86 -5.07
CA HIS A 157 -4.96 26.44 -4.34
C HIS A 157 -4.82 25.00 -3.82
N ILE A 158 -5.29 24.72 -2.61
CA ILE A 158 -5.17 23.40 -1.99
C ILE A 158 -6.49 22.66 -2.15
N ARG A 159 -6.42 21.47 -2.75
CA ARG A 159 -7.55 20.55 -2.90
C ARG A 159 -8.24 20.31 -1.55
N GLY A 160 -9.57 20.34 -1.54
CA GLY A 160 -10.40 20.18 -0.36
C GLY A 160 -10.56 21.42 0.52
N ARG A 161 -9.87 22.53 0.24
CA ARG A 161 -10.14 23.80 0.91
C ARG A 161 -11.22 24.59 0.19
N GLU A 162 -11.93 25.42 0.94
CA GLU A 162 -12.85 26.41 0.38
C GLU A 162 -12.16 27.74 0.11
N TYR A 163 -12.47 28.33 -1.04
CA TYR A 163 -12.03 29.67 -1.45
C TYR A 163 -13.25 30.45 -1.92
N ASN A 164 -13.57 31.56 -1.26
CA ASN A 164 -14.75 32.39 -1.59
C ASN A 164 -16.06 31.57 -1.70
N GLY A 165 -16.26 30.62 -0.79
CA GLY A 165 -17.44 29.74 -0.77
C GLY A 165 -17.44 28.65 -1.84
N LYS A 166 -16.33 28.43 -2.56
CA LYS A 166 -16.18 27.35 -3.55
C LYS A 166 -15.18 26.30 -3.07
N LEU A 167 -15.57 25.03 -3.10
CA LEU A 167 -14.67 23.91 -2.84
C LEU A 167 -13.61 23.80 -3.94
N CYS A 168 -12.34 23.75 -3.55
CA CYS A 168 -11.24 23.46 -4.46
C CYS A 168 -11.16 21.97 -4.73
N PHE A 169 -11.34 21.58 -5.99
CA PHE A 169 -11.13 20.23 -6.50
C PHE A 169 -10.54 20.34 -7.91
N ASP A 170 -10.11 19.22 -8.46
CA ASP A 170 -9.51 19.18 -9.78
C ASP A 170 -10.39 18.42 -10.77
N THR A 171 -10.64 19.03 -11.92
CA THR A 171 -11.30 18.37 -13.04
C THR A 171 -10.26 17.70 -13.92
N LEU A 172 -10.24 16.37 -13.86
CA LEU A 172 -9.46 15.49 -14.72
C LEU A 172 -10.05 15.49 -16.13
N SER A 173 -9.21 15.85 -17.10
CA SER A 173 -9.58 16.01 -18.50
C SER A 173 -8.57 15.35 -19.45
N ASN A 174 -9.03 15.02 -20.66
CA ASN A 174 -8.22 14.45 -21.74
C ASN A 174 -7.59 13.11 -21.35
N ALA A 175 -8.41 12.06 -21.32
CA ALA A 175 -7.97 10.71 -20.97
C ALA A 175 -6.90 10.22 -21.96
N ALA A 176 -5.79 9.73 -21.43
CA ALA A 176 -4.64 9.28 -22.21
C ALA A 176 -4.55 7.75 -22.26
N ASP A 177 -4.77 7.07 -21.14
CA ASP A 177 -4.76 5.60 -21.06
C ASP A 177 -5.61 5.10 -19.87
N ALA A 178 -6.01 3.84 -19.93
CA ALA A 178 -6.61 3.09 -18.83
C ALA A 178 -5.78 1.83 -18.57
N TYR A 179 -5.37 1.58 -17.34
CA TYR A 179 -4.45 0.49 -17.03
C TYR A 179 -5.18 -0.76 -16.56
N GLU A 180 -6.04 -0.62 -15.55
CA GLU A 180 -6.72 -1.73 -14.88
C GLU A 180 -7.92 -1.23 -14.07
N PHE A 181 -8.73 -2.19 -13.61
CA PHE A 181 -9.62 -1.98 -12.47
C PHE A 181 -9.30 -3.00 -11.38
N SER A 182 -9.47 -2.60 -10.12
CA SER A 182 -9.09 -3.39 -8.96
C SER A 182 -10.26 -3.61 -8.03
N PHE A 183 -10.44 -4.81 -7.51
CA PHE A 183 -11.32 -5.06 -6.37
C PHE A 183 -10.66 -4.49 -5.12
N VAL A 184 -11.34 -3.56 -4.44
CA VAL A 184 -10.80 -2.86 -3.25
C VAL A 184 -11.81 -2.89 -2.10
N ALA A 185 -11.34 -2.65 -0.87
CA ALA A 185 -12.24 -2.47 0.28
C ALA A 185 -12.77 -1.03 0.39
N VAL A 186 -11.99 -0.04 -0.06
CA VAL A 186 -12.33 1.38 -0.01
C VAL A 186 -12.05 2.00 -1.37
N PRO A 187 -13.06 2.42 -2.13
CA PRO A 187 -12.88 3.10 -3.42
C PRO A 187 -12.51 4.58 -3.22
N ALA A 188 -11.87 5.18 -4.23
CA ALA A 188 -11.65 6.63 -4.28
C ALA A 188 -12.98 7.39 -4.29
N GLN A 189 -13.99 6.87 -5.01
CA GLN A 189 -15.29 7.50 -5.13
C GLN A 189 -16.08 7.42 -3.82
N ARG A 190 -16.44 8.58 -3.25
CA ARG A 190 -17.05 8.70 -1.90
C ARG A 190 -18.33 7.89 -1.74
N GLU A 191 -19.20 7.98 -2.73
CA GLU A 191 -20.52 7.33 -2.70
C GLU A 191 -20.49 5.86 -3.07
N ALA A 192 -19.33 5.37 -3.51
CA ALA A 192 -19.23 4.06 -4.07
C ALA A 192 -19.22 3.00 -2.94
N GLY A 193 -18.93 3.39 -1.67
CA GLY A 193 -19.08 2.56 -0.48
C GLY A 193 -19.38 3.33 0.82
N ILE A 194 -20.32 2.82 1.63
CA ILE A 194 -20.75 3.26 2.98
C ILE A 194 -21.02 4.77 3.09
N THR A 195 -22.21 5.20 2.66
CA THR A 195 -22.80 6.52 3.01
C THR A 195 -23.33 6.55 4.45
N LYS A 196 -22.57 5.99 5.41
CA LYS A 196 -22.69 6.42 6.80
C LYS A 196 -21.51 7.34 7.03
N SER A 197 -21.82 8.58 7.36
CA SER A 197 -20.91 9.61 7.87
C SER A 197 -20.30 9.14 9.21
N PHE A 198 -19.54 8.05 9.17
CA PHE A 198 -18.51 7.78 10.12
C PHE A 198 -17.36 8.69 9.72
N LYS A 199 -17.03 9.63 10.60
CA LYS A 199 -15.73 10.29 10.58
C LYS A 199 -14.68 9.20 10.81
N PHE A 200 -14.33 8.47 9.75
CA PHE A 200 -13.04 7.84 9.68
C PHE A 200 -12.06 9.00 9.64
N THR A 201 -11.50 9.34 10.79
CA THR A 201 -10.11 9.76 10.84
C THR A 201 -9.34 8.64 10.16
N GLN A 202 -9.15 8.77 8.84
CA GLN A 202 -8.34 7.87 8.06
C GLN A 202 -6.95 7.96 8.70
N GLU A 203 -6.59 6.95 9.48
CA GLU A 203 -5.24 6.82 9.99
C GLU A 203 -4.37 6.42 8.81
N GLU A 204 -3.99 7.40 7.99
CA GLU A 204 -2.97 7.22 6.96
C GLU A 204 -1.70 6.66 7.64
N ASN A 205 -1.23 5.53 7.16
CA ASN A 205 -0.07 4.86 7.73
C ASN A 205 1.19 5.65 7.33
N MET A 206 2.18 5.72 8.23
CA MET A 206 3.42 6.47 8.00
C MET A 206 4.16 6.00 6.72
N GLN A 207 3.99 4.73 6.36
CA GLN A 207 4.56 4.16 5.14
C GLN A 207 4.01 4.79 3.85
N ASP A 208 2.76 5.24 3.85
CA ASP A 208 2.13 5.82 2.66
C ASP A 208 2.66 7.24 2.41
N ILE A 209 2.83 8.03 3.47
CA ILE A 209 3.42 9.36 3.40
C ILE A 209 4.87 9.28 2.92
N LEU A 210 5.66 8.31 3.41
CA LEU A 210 7.06 8.13 2.99
C LEU A 210 7.16 7.76 1.50
N LYS A 211 6.29 6.88 1.00
CA LYS A 211 6.23 6.53 -0.44
C LYS A 211 5.85 7.73 -1.30
N SER A 212 4.95 8.59 -0.82
CA SER A 212 4.59 9.81 -1.54
C SER A 212 5.78 10.77 -1.65
N ILE A 213 6.61 10.86 -0.60
CA ILE A 213 7.85 11.66 -0.61
C ILE A 213 8.88 11.06 -1.57
N GLU A 214 9.12 9.75 -1.51
CA GLU A 214 10.15 9.06 -2.31
C GLU A 214 9.87 9.12 -3.83
N ASN A 215 8.59 9.08 -4.22
CA ASN A 215 8.19 9.15 -5.62
C ASN A 215 7.94 10.58 -6.13
N CYS A 216 8.19 11.60 -5.30
CA CYS A 216 8.00 12.98 -5.70
C CYS A 216 9.25 13.52 -6.42
N GLY A 217 9.11 13.84 -7.71
CA GLY A 217 10.19 14.43 -8.52
C GLY A 217 10.36 15.95 -8.34
N SER A 218 9.51 16.59 -7.53
CA SER A 218 9.53 18.03 -7.26
C SER A 218 8.84 18.34 -5.92
N ASP A 219 8.02 19.39 -5.82
CA ASP A 219 7.41 19.83 -4.57
C ASP A 219 6.29 18.89 -4.12
N ILE A 220 6.32 18.51 -2.84
CA ILE A 220 5.27 17.72 -2.19
C ILE A 220 4.44 18.57 -1.24
N THR A 221 3.12 18.45 -1.33
CA THR A 221 2.19 19.09 -0.39
C THR A 221 1.60 18.03 0.52
N ILE A 222 1.81 18.17 1.82
CA ILE A 222 1.25 17.28 2.85
C ILE A 222 0.19 18.00 3.67
N SER A 223 -0.80 17.26 4.17
CA SER A 223 -1.86 17.77 5.04
C SER A 223 -1.34 18.08 6.45
N LYS A 224 -2.09 18.84 7.25
CA LYS A 224 -1.70 19.18 8.63
C LYS A 224 -1.57 17.93 9.52
N SER A 225 -2.42 16.93 9.32
CA SER A 225 -2.35 15.65 10.03
C SER A 225 -1.13 14.84 9.60
N GLN A 226 -0.79 14.83 8.31
CA GLN A 226 0.43 14.19 7.79
C GLN A 226 1.68 14.88 8.34
N ALA A 227 1.70 16.22 8.35
CA ALA A 227 2.81 16.99 8.93
C ALA A 227 3.02 16.70 10.42
N HIS A 228 1.95 16.63 11.22
CA HIS A 228 2.04 16.24 12.63
C HIS A 228 2.53 14.80 12.84
N LYS A 229 2.08 13.85 12.01
CA LYS A 229 2.58 12.47 12.04
C LYS A 229 4.06 12.39 11.66
N LEU A 230 4.46 13.11 10.62
CA LEU A 230 5.85 13.20 10.19
C LEU A 230 6.73 13.80 11.28
N GLN A 231 6.25 14.86 11.94
CA GLN A 231 6.92 15.46 13.08
C GLN A 231 7.08 14.47 14.23
N SER A 232 6.01 13.78 14.64
CA SER A 232 6.07 12.77 15.70
C SER A 232 7.01 11.60 15.35
N TYR A 233 7.07 11.22 14.08
CA TYR A 233 7.96 10.16 13.60
C TYR A 233 9.43 10.62 13.61
N ILE A 234 9.70 11.87 13.23
CA ILE A 234 11.04 12.48 13.33
C ILE A 234 11.48 12.58 14.79
N ASP A 235 10.58 12.97 15.70
CA ASP A 235 10.87 13.07 17.13
C ASP A 235 11.26 11.70 17.72
N ASP A 236 10.50 10.64 17.40
CA ASP A 236 10.81 9.26 17.83
C ASP A 236 12.14 8.75 17.24
N LEU A 237 12.44 9.05 15.97
CA LEU A 237 13.73 8.72 15.36
C LEU A 237 14.89 9.48 16.00
N SER A 238 14.69 10.76 16.32
CA SER A 238 15.67 11.60 17.00
C SER A 238 15.97 11.09 18.41
N GLU A 239 14.94 10.70 19.16
CA GLU A 239 15.08 10.08 20.48
C GLU A 239 15.85 8.76 20.39
N LYS A 240 15.48 7.87 19.44
CA LYS A 240 16.20 6.61 19.20
C LYS A 240 17.66 6.83 18.79
N ALA A 241 17.94 7.83 17.96
CA ALA A 241 19.30 8.18 17.56
C ALA A 241 20.12 8.64 18.77
N SER A 242 19.56 9.53 19.60
CA SER A 242 20.21 10.00 20.84
C SER A 242 20.50 8.85 21.81
N LEU A 243 19.53 7.94 22.02
CA LEU A 243 19.73 6.74 22.83
C LEU A 243 20.81 5.81 22.22
N GLY A 244 20.83 5.68 20.90
CA GLY A 244 21.85 4.91 20.18
C GLY A 244 23.27 5.49 20.34
N GLU A 245 23.41 6.81 20.30
CA GLU A 245 24.67 7.52 20.54
C GLU A 245 25.14 7.34 21.99
N ALA A 246 24.25 7.54 22.96
CA ALA A 246 24.56 7.33 24.38
C ALA A 246 24.98 5.89 24.66
N TYR A 247 24.27 4.91 24.09
CA TYR A 247 24.63 3.50 24.19
C TYR A 247 25.99 3.20 23.55
N LYS A 248 26.28 3.79 22.39
CA LYS A 248 27.58 3.64 21.72
C LYS A 248 28.69 4.20 22.59
N GLU A 249 28.52 5.38 23.19
CA GLU A 249 29.52 5.96 24.10
C GLU A 249 29.78 5.08 25.32
N GLU A 250 28.72 4.55 25.94
CA GLU A 250 28.84 3.66 27.09
C GLU A 250 29.58 2.38 26.71
N LEU A 251 29.23 1.78 25.58
CA LEU A 251 29.89 0.60 25.05
C LEU A 251 31.37 0.85 24.72
N SER A 252 31.70 2.02 24.14
CA SER A 252 33.09 2.42 23.91
C SER A 252 33.86 2.52 25.24
N LYS A 253 33.28 3.13 26.27
CA LYS A 253 33.91 3.21 27.61
C LYS A 253 34.14 1.83 28.22
N GLU A 254 33.20 0.91 28.07
CA GLU A 254 33.38 -0.48 28.52
C GLU A 254 34.51 -1.19 27.80
N VAL A 255 34.56 -1.10 26.46
CA VAL A 255 35.61 -1.75 25.65
C VAL A 255 36.99 -1.16 25.97
N VAL A 256 37.10 0.16 26.18
CA VAL A 256 38.36 0.79 26.63
C VAL A 256 38.81 0.22 27.97
N LYS A 257 37.90 0.05 28.94
CA LYS A 257 38.24 -0.59 30.24
C LYS A 257 38.74 -2.02 30.04
N MET A 258 38.16 -2.78 29.12
CA MET A 258 38.60 -4.14 28.81
C MET A 258 40.00 -4.14 28.15
N PHE A 259 40.27 -3.23 27.21
CA PHE A 259 41.59 -3.09 26.60
C PHE A 259 42.67 -2.69 27.61
N LEU A 260 42.38 -1.75 28.52
CA LEU A 260 43.33 -1.37 29.56
C LEU A 260 43.66 -2.51 30.52
N LYS A 261 42.68 -3.38 30.82
CA LYS A 261 42.92 -4.60 31.61
C LYS A 261 43.81 -5.60 30.87
N ALA A 262 43.62 -5.76 29.57
CA ALA A 262 44.40 -6.68 28.75
C ALA A 262 45.81 -6.14 28.42
N PHE A 263 45.97 -4.82 28.29
CA PHE A 263 47.20 -4.15 27.89
C PHE A 263 47.56 -2.98 28.83
N PRO A 264 48.07 -3.25 30.05
CA PRO A 264 48.23 -2.22 31.09
C PRO A 264 49.32 -1.17 30.81
N LYS A 265 50.23 -1.42 29.85
CA LYS A 265 51.38 -0.54 29.54
C LYS A 265 51.10 0.43 28.38
N THR A 266 49.93 0.35 27.77
CA THR A 266 49.57 1.18 26.61
C THR A 266 48.89 2.47 27.07
N ASP A 267 49.15 3.57 26.36
CA ASP A 267 48.52 4.87 26.62
C ASP A 267 46.98 4.77 26.48
N PRO A 268 46.21 5.11 27.52
CA PRO A 268 44.74 5.13 27.48
C PRO A 268 44.13 5.99 26.36
N GLN A 269 44.85 7.02 25.89
CA GLN A 269 44.39 7.87 24.80
C GLN A 269 44.22 7.08 23.49
N ILE A 270 45.12 6.13 23.21
CA ILE A 270 45.10 5.32 21.98
C ILE A 270 43.81 4.50 21.89
N PHE A 271 43.38 3.86 22.99
CA PHE A 271 42.14 3.07 23.01
C PHE A 271 40.89 3.93 22.93
N SER A 272 40.93 5.13 23.51
CA SER A 272 39.82 6.09 23.42
C SER A 272 39.64 6.59 21.99
N SER A 273 40.74 6.92 21.29
CA SER A 273 40.71 7.29 19.87
C SER A 273 40.30 6.13 18.96
N LEU A 274 40.68 4.89 19.30
CA LEU A 274 40.29 3.71 18.54
C LEU A 274 38.78 3.45 18.66
N THR A 275 38.25 3.41 19.88
CA THR A 275 36.83 3.06 20.13
C THR A 275 35.83 4.14 19.72
N SER A 276 36.27 5.38 19.48
CA SER A 276 35.41 6.47 19.00
C SER A 276 35.03 6.33 17.53
N VAL A 277 35.93 5.76 16.70
CA VAL A 277 35.70 5.58 15.25
C VAL A 277 35.02 4.26 14.90
N MET A 278 34.92 3.33 15.85
CA MET A 278 34.33 2.02 15.62
C MET A 278 32.81 2.08 15.51
N THR A 279 32.24 1.16 14.76
CA THR A 279 30.80 0.93 14.70
C THR A 279 30.31 0.18 15.93
N THR A 280 29.02 0.33 16.26
CA THR A 280 28.40 -0.38 17.40
C THR A 280 28.53 -1.91 17.28
N LYS A 281 28.53 -2.44 16.05
CA LYS A 281 28.72 -3.87 15.77
C LYS A 281 30.13 -4.33 16.12
N GLU A 282 31.14 -3.55 15.74
CA GLU A 282 32.55 -3.87 16.06
C GLU A 282 32.77 -3.81 17.58
N LEU A 283 32.30 -2.75 18.24
CA LEU A 283 32.39 -2.61 19.70
C LEU A 283 31.74 -3.80 20.43
N LEU A 284 30.55 -4.24 19.99
CA LEU A 284 29.90 -5.45 20.50
C LEU A 284 30.73 -6.71 20.24
N GLY A 285 31.36 -6.82 19.06
CA GLY A 285 32.27 -7.91 18.72
C GLY A 285 33.44 -8.01 19.70
N PHE A 286 34.07 -6.87 20.04
CA PHE A 286 35.15 -6.82 21.04
C PHE A 286 34.65 -7.16 22.44
N LYS A 287 33.54 -6.57 22.88
CA LYS A 287 32.94 -6.89 24.19
C LYS A 287 32.66 -8.39 24.32
N ASN A 288 32.02 -8.99 23.33
CA ASN A 288 31.67 -10.42 23.35
C ASN A 288 32.92 -11.31 23.29
N GLY A 289 33.89 -11.00 22.43
CA GLY A 289 35.13 -11.76 22.30
C GLY A 289 35.98 -11.73 23.58
N MET A 290 36.10 -10.56 24.22
CA MET A 290 36.86 -10.42 25.46
C MET A 290 36.14 -11.01 26.67
N CYS A 291 34.80 -10.97 26.72
CA CYS A 291 34.01 -11.69 27.72
C CYS A 291 34.16 -13.21 27.59
N ALA A 292 34.24 -13.75 26.36
CA ALA A 292 34.49 -15.17 26.12
C ALA A 292 35.90 -15.60 26.57
N GLN A 293 36.91 -14.74 26.44
CA GLN A 293 38.26 -14.96 26.97
C GLN A 293 38.34 -14.85 28.51
N GLY A 294 37.35 -14.23 29.15
CA GLY A 294 37.25 -14.07 30.60
C GLY A 294 36.67 -15.28 31.35
N GLN A 295 36.35 -16.40 30.68
CA GLN A 295 36.11 -17.67 31.37
C GLN A 295 37.42 -18.13 31.99
N ALA A 296 37.55 -17.94 33.30
CA ALA A 296 38.73 -18.33 34.07
C ALA A 296 39.09 -19.80 33.76
N PRO A 297 40.40 -20.14 33.60
CA PRO A 297 40.78 -21.54 33.62
C PRO A 297 40.28 -22.15 34.93
N ALA A 298 39.67 -23.34 34.84
CA ALA A 298 39.14 -24.04 36.01
C ALA A 298 40.20 -24.03 37.13
N PRO A 299 39.84 -23.64 38.38
CA PRO A 299 40.81 -23.53 39.44
C PRO A 299 41.54 -24.86 39.59
N GLN A 300 42.87 -24.80 39.61
CA GLN A 300 43.80 -25.95 39.54
C GLN A 300 43.64 -26.96 40.68
N LEU A 301 42.78 -26.66 41.67
CA LEU A 301 42.44 -27.48 42.83
C LEU A 301 41.00 -28.02 42.80
N MET A 302 40.37 -28.15 41.62
CA MET A 302 39.16 -28.97 41.51
C MET A 302 39.54 -30.44 41.71
N PRO A 303 38.99 -31.16 42.72
CA PRO A 303 39.24 -32.59 42.84
C PRO A 303 38.71 -33.25 41.57
N LYS A 304 39.55 -34.07 40.91
CA LYS A 304 39.08 -34.91 39.79
C LYS A 304 37.96 -35.79 40.31
N GLY A 305 36.72 -35.41 40.02
CA GLY A 305 35.54 -36.21 40.32
C GLY A 305 35.75 -37.58 39.72
N GLN A 306 35.72 -38.60 40.58
CA GLN A 306 35.82 -40.01 40.21
C GLN A 306 34.91 -40.27 39.01
N ARG A 307 35.50 -40.72 37.90
CA ARG A 307 34.75 -41.42 36.85
C ARG A 307 34.00 -42.55 37.55
N ARG A 308 32.67 -42.43 37.64
CA ARG A 308 31.83 -43.60 37.84
C ARG A 308 31.83 -44.32 36.50
N ASP A 309 32.58 -45.40 36.43
CA ASP A 309 32.42 -46.40 35.39
C ASP A 309 30.97 -46.90 35.46
N THR A 310 30.13 -46.43 34.55
CA THR A 310 28.87 -47.10 34.26
C THR A 310 29.18 -48.25 33.32
N GLU A 311 29.73 -49.32 33.87
CA GLU A 311 29.63 -50.64 33.25
C GLU A 311 28.14 -51.02 33.23
N LYS A 312 27.56 -50.97 32.03
CA LYS A 312 26.28 -51.61 31.75
C LYS A 312 26.49 -53.12 31.68
N PHE A 313 26.33 -53.81 32.80
CA PHE A 313 26.05 -55.24 32.80
C PHE A 313 24.61 -55.48 33.23
N ASN A 314 23.76 -55.74 32.24
CA ASN A 314 22.46 -56.32 32.50
C ASN A 314 22.14 -57.30 31.37
N GLN A 315 22.59 -58.55 31.53
CA GLN A 315 22.05 -59.71 30.83
C GLN A 315 22.21 -60.97 31.69
N TYR A 316 21.07 -61.42 32.26
CA TYR A 316 20.60 -62.80 32.46
C TYR A 316 21.51 -63.78 33.26
N LYS A 317 21.04 -64.63 34.18
CA LYS A 317 19.80 -65.43 34.20
C LYS A 317 19.74 -66.24 35.51
N ILE A 318 18.51 -66.51 35.96
CA ILE A 318 18.04 -67.53 36.95
C ILE A 318 18.24 -67.16 38.42
#